data_AF-A0A0Q5J3T6-F1
#
_entry.id   AF-A0A0Q5J3T6-F1
#
_cell.length_a   1.000
_cell.length_b   1.000
_cell.length_c   1.000
_cell.angle_alpha   90.00
_cell.angle_beta   90.00
_cell.angle_gamma   90.00
#
_symmetry.space_group_name_H-M   'P 1'
#
loop_
_entity.id
_entity.type
_entity.pdbx_description
1 polymer ?
#
loop_
_entity_poly.entity_id
_entity_poly.type
_entity_poly.pdbx_seq_one_letter_code
_entity_poly.pdbx_strand_id
1 'polypeptide(L)'
;MIEVPTPNTCTACGYTGELIFTRHDRAWISDLPAQIVQITAYHVPVMACPHCGQAVRGAHPDLQPDQRGATAHRCGPRLAATIQALHHEVGLPQRRIPRVLSLTTGIRVSQGAITQAAQRLARDGSPLATHVEHLEQELRAAPDVHHDDTGWRMNATQAWVSTFRSAEIVLFRANLQHTNIELRAVLGNDFGGVLVCDRFKVYDSHTLAGVGQQKCLAHVLRNAQTASEQAQGKRGRGREYGQRLAEVCRALMALHAHHRRGGCDRDEYRQQGEALTLRLDLLLNRRPLKTPGNERLRLGLLGQHRQGRLLRFLVDPDIPPTNNAAERSLRSVVIARKVSQCSKNALGAQTYMRIKSTVETARLRGQDPVDVLISLRR
;
A
#
# COMPACT_ATOMS: atom_id res chain seq x y z
N MET A 1 36.17 16.55 -12.01
CA MET A 1 36.72 16.80 -10.65
C MET A 1 37.36 18.17 -10.71
N ILE A 2 37.09 19.04 -9.75
CA ILE A 2 37.65 20.40 -9.72
C ILE A 2 38.82 20.37 -8.74
N GLU A 3 40.01 20.73 -9.21
CA GLU A 3 41.17 20.91 -8.33
C GLU A 3 41.09 22.27 -7.66
N VAL A 4 41.25 22.28 -6.34
CA VAL A 4 41.26 23.50 -5.54
C VAL A 4 42.71 23.92 -5.34
N PRO A 5 43.07 25.20 -5.54
CA PRO A 5 44.43 25.68 -5.32
C PRO A 5 44.89 25.44 -3.88
N THR A 6 46.18 25.08 -3.72
CA THR A 6 46.79 25.01 -2.39
C THR A 6 46.82 26.40 -1.76
N PRO A 7 46.34 26.58 -0.52
CA PRO A 7 46.47 27.85 0.17
C PRO A 7 47.95 28.14 0.45
N ASN A 8 48.34 29.41 0.39
CA ASN A 8 49.70 29.87 0.68
C ASN A 8 49.76 30.84 1.87
N THR A 9 48.64 31.05 2.57
CA THR A 9 48.58 31.92 3.76
C THR A 9 47.90 31.19 4.90
N CYS A 10 48.54 31.16 6.07
CA CYS A 10 47.94 30.66 7.30
C CYS A 10 47.03 31.72 7.91
N THR A 11 45.73 31.42 8.02
CA THR A 11 44.73 32.37 8.54
C THR A 11 44.84 32.62 10.05
N ALA A 12 45.58 31.79 10.80
CA ALA A 12 45.73 31.94 12.25
C ALA A 12 46.90 32.85 12.67
N CYS A 13 48.05 32.78 11.97
CA CYS A 13 49.25 33.54 12.32
C CYS A 13 49.73 34.50 11.22
N GLY A 14 49.09 34.50 10.05
CA GLY A 14 49.42 35.41 8.94
C GLY A 14 50.64 35.02 8.11
N TYR A 15 51.32 33.90 8.42
CA TYR A 15 52.44 33.40 7.61
C TYR A 15 52.03 33.21 6.14
N THR A 16 52.85 33.71 5.21
CA THR A 16 52.64 33.57 3.76
C THR A 16 53.84 32.88 3.12
N GLY A 17 53.62 31.75 2.46
CA GLY A 17 54.64 30.87 1.89
C GLY A 17 54.09 29.48 1.55
N GLU A 18 54.98 28.55 1.25
CA GLU A 18 54.61 27.15 1.00
C GLU A 18 54.12 26.51 2.31
N LEU A 19 52.88 26.01 2.33
CA LEU A 19 52.32 25.31 3.47
C LEU A 19 52.59 23.80 3.36
N ILE A 20 52.75 23.13 4.51
CA ILE A 20 53.00 21.70 4.56
C ILE A 20 51.72 20.94 4.20
N PHE A 21 51.79 20.13 3.14
CA PHE A 21 50.71 19.22 2.78
C PHE A 21 50.48 18.18 3.89
N THR A 22 49.22 17.97 4.29
CA THR A 22 48.86 16.98 5.32
C THR A 22 47.88 15.94 4.78
N ARG A 23 46.78 16.37 4.17
CA ARG A 23 45.75 15.51 3.56
C ARG A 23 44.92 16.28 2.55
N HIS A 24 44.16 15.56 1.74
CA HIS A 24 43.00 16.12 1.05
C HIS A 24 41.73 15.91 1.87
N ASP A 25 40.92 16.96 2.01
CA ASP A 25 39.53 16.83 2.42
C ASP A 25 38.64 16.67 1.18
N ARG A 26 37.74 15.68 1.18
CA ARG A 26 36.80 15.48 0.06
C ARG A 26 35.55 16.33 0.30
N ALA A 27 35.25 17.22 -0.65
CA ALA A 27 34.05 18.05 -0.64
C ALA A 27 33.26 17.85 -1.94
N TRP A 28 31.94 17.94 -1.85
CA TRP A 28 31.02 17.78 -2.98
C TRP A 28 29.96 18.88 -2.97
N ILE A 29 29.64 19.41 -4.14
CA ILE A 29 28.44 20.22 -4.38
C ILE A 29 27.54 19.41 -5.32
N SER A 30 26.36 19.06 -4.85
CA SER A 30 25.34 18.38 -5.66
C SER A 30 24.26 19.41 -6.02
N ASP A 31 24.09 19.67 -7.31
CA ASP A 31 23.07 20.58 -7.83
C ASP A 31 22.15 19.84 -8.82
N LEU A 32 20.97 20.40 -9.11
CA LEU A 32 20.09 19.89 -10.15
C LEU A 32 20.62 20.33 -11.53
N PRO A 33 20.69 19.43 -12.53
CA PRO A 33 21.09 19.84 -13.87
C PRO A 33 20.10 20.88 -14.42
N ALA A 34 20.59 21.78 -15.28
CA ALA A 34 19.71 22.63 -16.08
C ALA A 34 18.66 21.75 -16.79
N GLN A 35 17.40 22.19 -16.83
CA GLN A 35 16.24 21.36 -17.21
C GLN A 35 16.42 20.68 -18.58
N ILE A 36 16.80 19.40 -18.60
CA ILE A 36 16.92 18.62 -19.84
C ILE A 36 15.59 17.91 -20.09
N VAL A 37 14.81 18.42 -21.06
CA VAL A 37 13.60 17.77 -21.55
C VAL A 37 13.67 17.63 -23.06
N GLN A 38 13.43 16.42 -23.54
CA GLN A 38 13.30 16.16 -24.95
C GLN A 38 11.83 16.31 -25.38
N ILE A 39 11.57 17.26 -26.27
CA ILE A 39 10.27 17.44 -26.92
C ILE A 39 10.44 17.11 -28.40
N THR A 40 9.70 16.12 -28.90
CA THR A 40 9.71 15.76 -30.33
C THR A 40 8.48 16.36 -30.99
N ALA A 41 8.68 17.24 -31.96
CA ALA A 41 7.61 17.84 -32.76
C ALA A 41 7.43 17.06 -34.06
N TYR A 42 6.21 16.61 -34.33
CA TYR A 42 5.88 15.91 -35.57
C TYR A 42 5.10 16.82 -36.50
N HIS A 43 5.62 17.03 -37.71
CA HIS A 43 4.95 17.76 -38.78
C HIS A 43 4.13 16.76 -39.59
N VAL A 44 2.87 16.57 -39.23
CA VAL A 44 2.01 15.57 -39.88
C VAL A 44 1.25 16.22 -41.05
N PRO A 45 1.51 15.81 -42.31
CA PRO A 45 0.80 16.37 -43.46
C PRO A 45 -0.69 15.98 -43.42
N VAL A 46 -1.54 16.91 -43.84
CA VAL A 46 -2.97 16.70 -44.07
C VAL A 46 -3.24 17.14 -45.50
N MET A 47 -3.60 16.18 -46.36
CA MET A 47 -3.84 16.39 -47.78
C MET A 47 -5.33 16.26 -48.08
N ALA A 48 -5.82 16.83 -49.18
CA ALA A 48 -7.18 16.61 -49.66
C ALA A 48 -7.19 15.60 -50.81
N CYS A 49 -8.12 14.64 -50.79
CA CYS A 49 -8.33 13.76 -51.92
C CYS A 49 -8.84 14.57 -53.13
N PRO A 50 -8.18 14.52 -54.30
CA PRO A 50 -8.59 15.33 -55.45
C PRO A 50 -9.95 14.91 -56.05
N HIS A 51 -10.44 13.71 -55.75
CA HIS A 51 -11.70 13.19 -56.28
C HIS A 51 -12.91 13.48 -55.40
N CYS A 52 -12.76 13.38 -54.07
CA CYS A 52 -13.87 13.53 -53.13
C CYS A 52 -13.70 14.66 -52.10
N GLY A 53 -12.56 15.35 -52.10
CA GLY A 53 -12.25 16.43 -51.15
C GLY A 53 -11.94 15.97 -49.72
N GLN A 54 -12.05 14.67 -49.42
CA GLN A 54 -11.83 14.13 -48.08
C GLN A 54 -10.41 14.40 -47.59
N ALA A 55 -10.26 14.86 -46.35
CA ALA A 55 -8.96 15.07 -45.72
C ALA A 55 -8.29 13.72 -45.37
N VAL A 56 -7.08 13.51 -45.86
CA VAL A 56 -6.22 12.35 -45.58
C VAL A 56 -5.02 12.83 -44.77
N ARG A 57 -4.90 12.31 -43.55
CA ARG A 57 -3.82 12.69 -42.62
C ARG A 57 -2.72 11.63 -42.62
N GLY A 58 -1.47 12.07 -42.63
CA GLY A 58 -0.31 11.21 -42.45
C GLY A 58 -0.36 10.44 -41.12
N ALA A 59 0.23 9.24 -41.12
CA ALA A 59 0.38 8.41 -39.94
C ALA A 59 1.87 8.32 -39.55
N HIS A 60 2.12 8.16 -38.26
CA HIS A 60 3.45 7.85 -37.72
C HIS A 60 3.26 6.87 -36.56
N PRO A 61 4.09 5.81 -36.41
CA PRO A 61 3.93 4.81 -35.35
C PRO A 61 3.80 5.39 -33.93
N ASP A 62 4.55 6.44 -33.63
CA ASP A 62 4.53 7.10 -32.32
C ASP A 62 3.35 8.06 -32.08
N LEU A 63 2.52 8.30 -33.10
CA LEU A 63 1.38 9.22 -33.02
C LEU A 63 0.06 8.47 -32.99
N GLN A 64 -0.84 8.92 -32.12
CA GLN A 64 -2.19 8.39 -32.10
C GLN A 64 -3.03 8.98 -33.24
N PRO A 65 -3.97 8.21 -33.84
CA PRO A 65 -4.80 8.68 -34.96
C PRO A 65 -5.59 9.96 -34.64
N ASP A 66 -5.95 10.14 -33.36
CA ASP A 66 -6.73 11.25 -32.84
C ASP A 66 -5.87 12.41 -32.29
N GLN A 67 -4.53 12.36 -32.42
CA GLN A 67 -3.61 13.36 -31.88
C GLN A 67 -3.56 14.62 -32.75
N ARG A 68 -4.54 15.51 -32.56
CA ARG A 68 -4.70 16.77 -33.31
C ARG A 68 -5.43 17.83 -32.47
N GLY A 69 -5.28 19.11 -32.84
CA GLY A 69 -5.92 20.23 -32.13
C GLY A 69 -5.57 20.22 -30.63
N ALA A 70 -6.59 20.27 -29.77
CA ALA A 70 -6.42 20.30 -28.31
C ALA A 70 -5.72 19.05 -27.72
N THR A 71 -5.62 17.94 -28.46
CA THR A 71 -4.93 16.71 -28.02
C THR A 71 -3.58 16.48 -28.71
N ALA A 72 -3.10 17.46 -29.49
CA ALA A 72 -1.87 17.36 -30.27
C ALA A 72 -0.63 17.11 -29.38
N HIS A 73 -0.61 17.71 -28.19
CA HIS A 73 0.44 17.49 -27.20
C HIS A 73 0.05 16.36 -26.24
N ARG A 74 0.83 15.28 -26.21
CA ARG A 74 0.65 14.14 -25.30
C ARG A 74 1.95 13.87 -24.54
N CYS A 75 1.82 13.41 -23.30
CA CYS A 75 2.98 12.99 -22.51
C CYS A 75 3.54 11.69 -23.08
N GLY A 76 4.86 11.66 -23.32
CA GLY A 76 5.58 10.44 -23.70
C GLY A 76 5.46 9.33 -22.64
N PRO A 77 5.85 8.08 -22.98
CA PRO A 77 5.84 6.91 -22.09
C PRO A 77 6.32 7.20 -20.67
N ARG A 78 7.59 7.61 -20.56
CA ARG A 78 8.26 7.84 -19.28
C ARG A 78 7.68 9.00 -18.49
N LEU A 79 7.36 10.12 -19.14
CA LEU A 79 6.74 11.26 -18.46
C LEU A 79 5.39 10.89 -17.85
N ALA A 80 4.52 10.20 -18.60
CA ALA A 80 3.20 9.84 -18.07
C ALA A 80 3.30 8.83 -16.92
N ALA A 81 4.19 7.83 -17.04
CA ALA A 81 4.44 6.85 -15.99
C ALA A 81 5.01 7.52 -14.72
N THR A 82 5.98 8.43 -14.87
CA THR A 82 6.56 9.21 -13.77
C THR A 82 5.49 10.04 -13.06
N ILE A 83 4.59 10.68 -13.82
CA ILE A 83 3.44 11.41 -13.25
C ILE A 83 2.57 10.51 -12.38
N GLN A 84 2.28 9.29 -12.85
CA GLN A 84 1.49 8.34 -12.06
C GLN A 84 2.25 7.84 -10.83
N ALA A 85 3.55 7.55 -10.93
CA ALA A 85 4.37 7.20 -9.77
C ALA A 85 4.37 8.34 -8.73
N LEU A 86 4.61 9.59 -9.14
CA LEU A 86 4.51 10.75 -8.24
C LEU A 86 3.15 10.85 -7.53
N HIS A 87 2.06 10.52 -8.22
CA HIS A 87 0.72 10.57 -7.63
C HIS A 87 0.44 9.39 -6.68
N HIS A 88 0.71 8.17 -7.15
CA HIS A 88 0.27 6.93 -6.50
C HIS A 88 1.31 6.39 -5.52
N GLU A 89 2.59 6.47 -5.84
CA GLU A 89 3.68 6.04 -4.95
C GLU A 89 4.03 7.13 -3.94
N VAL A 90 4.48 8.29 -4.44
CA VAL A 90 5.00 9.37 -3.58
C VAL A 90 3.85 10.08 -2.84
N GLY A 91 2.63 9.96 -3.35
CA GLY A 91 1.43 10.50 -2.71
C GLY A 91 1.20 11.98 -2.96
N LEU A 92 1.79 12.55 -4.03
CA LEU A 92 1.55 13.95 -4.37
C LEU A 92 0.10 14.15 -4.83
N PRO A 93 -0.64 15.15 -4.30
CA PRO A 93 -1.94 15.50 -4.84
C PRO A 93 -1.83 15.87 -6.32
N GLN A 94 -2.68 15.32 -7.18
CA GLN A 94 -2.57 15.50 -8.64
C GLN A 94 -2.50 16.98 -9.06
N ARG A 95 -3.19 17.88 -8.35
CA ARG A 95 -3.15 19.33 -8.57
C ARG A 95 -1.78 19.99 -8.34
N ARG A 96 -0.89 19.36 -7.56
CA ARG A 96 0.47 19.85 -7.27
C ARG A 96 1.49 19.37 -8.31
N ILE A 97 1.22 18.28 -9.00
CA ILE A 97 2.14 17.67 -9.98
C ILE A 97 2.55 18.65 -11.09
N PRO A 98 1.64 19.44 -11.71
CA PRO A 98 2.03 20.45 -12.70
C PRO A 98 3.09 21.43 -12.20
N ARG A 99 3.00 21.85 -10.93
CA ARG A 99 3.99 22.75 -10.33
C ARG A 99 5.33 22.06 -10.13
N VAL A 100 5.33 20.82 -9.66
CA VAL A 100 6.56 20.03 -9.48
C VAL A 100 7.27 19.83 -10.82
N LEU A 101 6.54 19.45 -11.87
CA LEU A 101 7.11 19.28 -13.21
C LEU A 101 7.67 20.60 -13.76
N SER A 102 6.94 21.70 -13.60
CA SER A 102 7.42 23.02 -14.05
C SER A 102 8.70 23.46 -13.34
N LEU A 103 8.88 23.12 -12.06
CA LEU A 103 10.08 23.47 -11.29
C LEU A 103 11.28 22.61 -11.68
N THR A 104 11.06 21.31 -11.90
CA THR A 104 12.12 20.31 -12.05
C THR A 104 12.51 20.05 -13.51
N THR A 105 11.57 20.25 -14.43
CA THR A 105 11.74 19.89 -15.86
C THR A 105 11.33 21.02 -16.80
N GLY A 106 10.66 22.06 -16.31
CA GLY A 106 10.07 23.11 -17.17
C GLY A 106 8.78 22.68 -17.90
N ILE A 107 8.40 21.40 -17.85
CA ILE A 107 7.20 20.88 -18.52
C ILE A 107 5.94 21.47 -17.89
N ARG A 108 5.06 21.95 -18.75
CA ARG A 108 3.70 22.40 -18.38
C ARG A 108 2.68 21.36 -18.81
N VAL A 109 1.93 20.85 -17.86
CA VAL A 109 0.84 19.90 -18.09
C VAL A 109 -0.38 20.33 -17.29
N SER A 110 -1.56 20.22 -17.88
CA SER A 110 -2.81 20.51 -17.15
C SER A 110 -3.21 19.32 -16.27
N GLN A 111 -3.94 19.59 -15.18
CA GLN A 111 -4.50 18.52 -14.37
C GLN A 111 -5.42 17.60 -15.18
N GLY A 112 -6.18 18.16 -16.13
CA GLY A 112 -7.05 17.39 -17.03
C GLY A 112 -6.29 16.40 -17.91
N ALA A 113 -5.14 16.81 -18.45
CA ALA A 113 -4.28 15.92 -19.24
C ALA A 113 -3.77 14.74 -18.41
N ILE A 114 -3.41 14.97 -17.13
CA ILE A 114 -3.00 13.91 -16.20
C ILE A 114 -4.16 12.93 -15.96
N THR A 115 -5.36 13.44 -15.65
CA THR A 115 -6.54 12.59 -15.41
C THR A 115 -6.86 11.73 -16.63
N GLN A 116 -6.89 12.33 -17.82
CA GLN A 116 -7.21 11.61 -19.05
C GLN A 116 -6.14 10.56 -19.40
N ALA A 117 -4.86 10.85 -19.11
CA ALA A 117 -3.79 9.87 -19.28
C ALA A 117 -3.95 8.67 -18.33
N ALA A 118 -4.26 8.91 -17.06
CA ALA A 118 -4.54 7.86 -16.09
C ALA A 118 -5.74 6.99 -16.51
N GLN A 119 -6.83 7.63 -16.96
CA GLN A 119 -8.02 6.92 -17.45
C GLN A 119 -7.71 6.05 -18.67
N ARG A 120 -6.93 6.56 -19.64
CA ARG A 120 -6.51 5.76 -20.80
C ARG A 120 -5.64 4.57 -20.41
N LEU A 121 -4.76 4.76 -19.43
CA LEU A 121 -3.87 3.72 -18.93
C LEU A 121 -4.65 2.61 -18.22
N ALA A 122 -5.64 2.96 -17.40
CA ALA A 122 -6.35 2.02 -16.54
C ALA A 122 -7.75 1.62 -17.03
N ARG A 123 -8.14 1.99 -18.26
CA ARG A 123 -9.44 1.61 -18.85
C ARG A 123 -9.59 0.09 -18.96
N ASP A 124 -10.82 -0.38 -19.03
CA ASP A 124 -11.09 -1.80 -19.26
C ASP A 124 -10.48 -2.29 -20.58
N GLY A 125 -9.95 -3.51 -20.57
CA GLY A 125 -9.22 -4.10 -21.70
C GLY A 125 -7.85 -3.46 -22.00
N SER A 126 -7.34 -2.58 -21.13
CA SER A 126 -5.95 -2.12 -21.18
C SER A 126 -4.99 -3.19 -20.62
N PRO A 127 -3.70 -3.18 -21.02
CA PRO A 127 -2.72 -4.09 -20.41
C PRO A 127 -2.62 -3.93 -18.90
N LEU A 128 -2.79 -2.71 -18.35
CA LEU A 128 -2.82 -2.48 -16.91
C LEU A 128 -4.04 -3.14 -16.24
N ALA A 129 -5.22 -3.08 -16.86
CA ALA A 129 -6.40 -3.76 -16.32
C ALA A 129 -6.20 -5.28 -16.26
N THR A 130 -5.68 -5.88 -17.35
CA THR A 130 -5.32 -7.31 -17.39
C THR A 130 -4.24 -7.66 -16.37
N HIS A 131 -3.24 -6.79 -16.18
CA HIS A 131 -2.23 -6.98 -15.14
C HIS A 131 -2.86 -7.03 -13.73
N VAL A 132 -3.79 -6.12 -13.42
CA VAL A 132 -4.50 -6.14 -12.13
C VAL A 132 -5.35 -7.41 -11.97
N GLU A 133 -5.97 -7.90 -13.04
CA GLU A 133 -6.70 -9.18 -13.03
C GLU A 133 -5.76 -10.37 -12.74
N HIS A 134 -4.54 -10.37 -13.28
CA HIS A 134 -3.51 -11.37 -12.93
C HIS A 134 -3.10 -11.24 -11.46
N LEU A 135 -2.94 -10.03 -10.92
CA LEU A 135 -2.67 -9.85 -9.48
C LEU A 135 -3.80 -10.39 -8.60
N GLU A 136 -5.07 -10.24 -9.02
CA GLU A 136 -6.21 -10.87 -8.34
C GLU A 136 -6.08 -12.40 -8.37
N GLN A 137 -5.72 -13.01 -9.52
CA GLN A 137 -5.54 -14.46 -9.64
C GLN A 137 -4.40 -14.98 -8.77
N GLU A 138 -3.25 -14.30 -8.76
CA GLU A 138 -2.12 -14.68 -7.90
C GLU A 138 -2.48 -14.57 -6.41
N LEU A 139 -3.26 -13.56 -6.00
CA LEU A 139 -3.77 -13.45 -4.63
C LEU A 139 -4.67 -14.63 -4.23
N ARG A 140 -5.46 -15.17 -5.16
CA ARG A 140 -6.31 -16.34 -4.89
C ARG A 140 -5.50 -17.61 -4.64
N ALA A 141 -4.30 -17.70 -5.21
CA ALA A 141 -3.38 -18.81 -5.02
C ALA A 141 -2.43 -18.61 -3.82
N ALA A 142 -2.45 -17.45 -3.17
CA ALA A 142 -1.54 -17.14 -2.09
C ALA A 142 -1.82 -17.96 -0.81
N PRO A 143 -0.77 -18.37 -0.07
CA PRO A 143 -0.92 -19.13 1.17
C PRO A 143 -1.64 -18.33 2.26
N ASP A 144 -1.42 -17.02 2.28
CA ASP A 144 -2.09 -16.08 3.17
C ASP A 144 -2.40 -14.75 2.47
N VAL A 145 -3.53 -14.17 2.84
CA VAL A 145 -3.93 -12.82 2.41
C VAL A 145 -4.35 -12.01 3.62
N HIS A 146 -3.67 -10.90 3.82
CA HIS A 146 -4.04 -9.84 4.72
C HIS A 146 -5.16 -9.00 4.12
N HIS A 147 -6.21 -8.73 4.89
CA HIS A 147 -7.31 -7.89 4.45
C HIS A 147 -7.71 -6.83 5.47
N ASP A 148 -7.90 -5.60 5.00
CA ASP A 148 -8.42 -4.50 5.80
C ASP A 148 -9.15 -3.47 4.91
N ASP A 149 -10.05 -2.71 5.51
CA ASP A 149 -10.92 -1.75 4.84
C ASP A 149 -10.75 -0.35 5.42
N THR A 150 -10.81 0.65 4.55
CA THR A 150 -10.89 2.04 5.00
C THR A 150 -11.97 2.82 4.28
N GLY A 151 -12.56 3.80 4.96
CA GLY A 151 -13.55 4.68 4.35
C GLY A 151 -12.97 5.47 3.17
N TRP A 152 -13.80 5.71 2.16
CA TRP A 152 -13.48 6.52 0.99
C TRP A 152 -14.69 7.38 0.63
N ARG A 153 -14.53 8.31 -0.31
CA ARG A 153 -15.64 9.05 -0.89
C ARG A 153 -15.61 8.97 -2.40
N MET A 154 -16.76 8.66 -2.98
CA MET A 154 -17.02 8.82 -4.40
C MET A 154 -18.06 9.93 -4.54
N ASN A 155 -17.62 11.10 -4.98
CA ASN A 155 -18.40 12.32 -4.91
C ASN A 155 -18.83 12.63 -3.45
N ALA A 156 -20.13 12.82 -3.22
CA ALA A 156 -20.71 13.02 -1.90
C ALA A 156 -21.08 11.71 -1.19
N THR A 157 -20.95 10.54 -1.84
CA THR A 157 -21.40 9.25 -1.29
C THR A 157 -20.27 8.55 -0.55
N GLN A 158 -20.61 7.96 0.61
CA GLN A 158 -19.70 7.09 1.36
C GLN A 158 -19.35 5.87 0.51
N ALA A 159 -18.05 5.57 0.45
CA ALA A 159 -17.50 4.39 -0.19
C ALA A 159 -16.43 3.77 0.71
N TRP A 160 -15.81 2.69 0.24
CA TRP A 160 -14.78 1.96 0.95
C TRP A 160 -13.65 1.59 -0.01
N VAL A 161 -12.45 1.44 0.53
CA VAL A 161 -11.32 0.86 -0.18
C VAL A 161 -10.85 -0.33 0.63
N SER A 162 -10.95 -1.49 0.00
CA SER A 162 -10.44 -2.77 0.50
C SER A 162 -9.01 -2.95 0.06
N THR A 163 -8.16 -3.44 0.95
CA THR A 163 -6.77 -3.79 0.64
C THR A 163 -6.53 -5.25 0.89
N PHE A 164 -5.94 -5.91 -0.10
CA PHE A 164 -5.51 -7.29 -0.07
C PHE A 164 -3.99 -7.29 -0.17
N ARG A 165 -3.30 -7.91 0.78
CA ARG A 165 -1.85 -8.08 0.73
C ARG A 165 -1.51 -9.55 0.90
N SER A 166 -0.73 -10.11 -0.01
CA SER A 166 0.10 -11.31 0.25
C SER A 166 1.58 -10.96 0.05
N ALA A 167 2.52 -11.87 0.36
CA ALA A 167 3.97 -11.66 0.38
C ALA A 167 4.52 -10.67 -0.68
N GLU A 168 4.08 -10.83 -1.93
CA GLU A 168 4.58 -10.08 -3.09
C GLU A 168 3.52 -9.22 -3.79
N ILE A 169 2.28 -9.16 -3.27
CA ILE A 169 1.17 -8.46 -3.93
C ILE A 169 0.50 -7.49 -2.97
N VAL A 170 0.15 -6.31 -3.49
CA VAL A 170 -0.77 -5.37 -2.85
C VAL A 170 -1.84 -4.96 -3.85
N LEU A 171 -3.09 -5.28 -3.53
CA LEU A 171 -4.23 -4.93 -4.35
C LEU A 171 -5.21 -4.07 -3.56
N PHE A 172 -5.69 -3.01 -4.21
CA PHE A 172 -6.72 -2.12 -3.70
C PHE A 172 -7.96 -2.24 -4.56
N ARG A 173 -9.13 -2.24 -3.93
CA ARG A 173 -10.41 -2.23 -4.62
C ARG A 173 -11.35 -1.21 -4.00
N ALA A 174 -11.91 -0.35 -4.84
CA ALA A 174 -12.88 0.64 -4.41
C ALA A 174 -14.29 0.05 -4.49
N ASN A 175 -15.02 0.15 -3.38
CA ASN A 175 -16.29 -0.52 -3.17
C ASN A 175 -17.34 0.49 -2.68
N LEU A 176 -18.59 0.33 -3.13
CA LEU A 176 -19.69 1.17 -2.65
C LEU A 176 -20.22 0.69 -1.29
N GLN A 177 -20.12 -0.61 -1.03
CA GLN A 177 -20.55 -1.22 0.22
C GLN A 177 -19.35 -1.81 0.98
N HIS A 178 -19.59 -2.17 2.24
CA HIS A 178 -18.60 -2.75 3.14
C HIS A 178 -19.15 -4.08 3.66
N THR A 179 -19.15 -5.09 2.79
CA THR A 179 -19.72 -6.41 3.07
C THR A 179 -18.72 -7.52 2.72
N ASN A 180 -19.08 -8.78 3.01
CA ASN A 180 -18.24 -9.92 2.64
C ASN A 180 -18.30 -10.21 1.13
N ILE A 181 -19.28 -9.65 0.40
CA ILE A 181 -19.45 -9.86 -1.03
C ILE A 181 -18.25 -9.29 -1.78
N GLU A 182 -17.83 -8.08 -1.43
CA GLU A 182 -16.68 -7.43 -2.08
C GLU A 182 -15.36 -8.16 -1.80
N LEU A 183 -15.19 -8.67 -0.58
CA LEU A 183 -14.05 -9.50 -0.22
C LEU A 183 -14.01 -10.80 -1.06
N ARG A 184 -15.15 -11.49 -1.18
CA ARG A 184 -15.26 -12.73 -1.97
C ARG A 184 -15.12 -12.49 -3.47
N ALA A 185 -15.53 -11.33 -3.97
CA ALA A 185 -15.34 -10.99 -5.38
C ALA A 185 -13.85 -10.96 -5.78
N VAL A 186 -12.96 -10.63 -4.84
CA VAL A 186 -11.51 -10.67 -5.05
C VAL A 186 -10.93 -12.05 -4.74
N LEU A 187 -11.18 -12.61 -3.55
CA LEU A 187 -10.59 -13.89 -3.13
C LEU A 187 -11.18 -15.11 -3.84
N GLY A 188 -12.33 -14.98 -4.49
CA GLY A 188 -13.07 -16.12 -5.00
C GLY A 188 -13.77 -16.91 -3.89
N ASN A 189 -14.55 -17.92 -4.30
CA ASN A 189 -15.28 -18.79 -3.38
C ASN A 189 -14.43 -19.92 -2.81
N ASP A 190 -13.37 -20.29 -3.54
CA ASP A 190 -12.54 -21.46 -3.28
C ASP A 190 -11.15 -21.07 -2.74
N PHE A 191 -11.04 -19.92 -2.07
CA PHE A 191 -9.78 -19.47 -1.48
C PHE A 191 -9.31 -20.45 -0.40
N GLY A 192 -8.25 -21.20 -0.71
CA GLY A 192 -7.68 -22.22 0.17
C GLY A 192 -6.65 -21.69 1.18
N GLY A 193 -6.24 -20.43 1.06
CA GLY A 193 -5.27 -19.80 1.96
C GLY A 193 -5.88 -19.31 3.28
N VAL A 194 -5.08 -18.59 4.05
CA VAL A 194 -5.46 -18.02 5.35
C VAL A 194 -5.72 -16.53 5.23
N LEU A 195 -6.92 -16.10 5.62
CA LEU A 195 -7.28 -14.70 5.75
C LEU A 195 -6.77 -14.10 7.06
N VAL A 196 -5.76 -13.23 6.98
CA VAL A 196 -5.25 -12.47 8.13
C VAL A 196 -6.02 -11.16 8.23
N CYS A 197 -6.87 -11.01 9.26
CA CYS A 197 -7.81 -9.90 9.35
C CYS A 197 -8.04 -9.47 10.80
N ASP A 198 -8.74 -8.36 11.00
CA ASP A 198 -9.22 -7.99 12.34
C ASP A 198 -10.47 -8.82 12.74
N ARG A 199 -11.13 -8.39 13.81
CA ARG A 199 -12.35 -9.02 14.34
C ARG A 199 -13.63 -8.30 13.91
N PHE A 200 -13.63 -7.61 12.77
CA PHE A 200 -14.83 -6.98 12.27
C PHE A 200 -15.87 -8.03 11.86
N LYS A 201 -17.17 -7.71 12.02
CA LYS A 201 -18.26 -8.68 11.89
C LYS A 201 -18.36 -9.31 10.49
N VAL A 202 -17.85 -8.63 9.47
CA VAL A 202 -17.90 -9.09 8.07
C VAL A 202 -17.19 -10.44 7.91
N TYR A 203 -16.10 -10.67 8.64
CA TYR A 203 -15.33 -11.89 8.60
C TYR A 203 -15.97 -13.09 9.31
N ASP A 204 -17.01 -12.85 10.12
CA ASP A 204 -17.74 -13.90 10.83
C ASP A 204 -18.96 -14.39 10.03
N SER A 205 -19.10 -13.97 8.77
CA SER A 205 -20.16 -14.47 7.89
C SER A 205 -20.05 -15.97 7.66
N HIS A 206 -21.20 -16.65 7.57
CA HIS A 206 -21.26 -18.08 7.25
C HIS A 206 -20.63 -18.39 5.89
N THR A 207 -20.63 -17.43 4.95
CA THR A 207 -19.98 -17.56 3.65
C THR A 207 -18.46 -17.67 3.71
N LEU A 208 -17.85 -17.34 4.87
CA LEU A 208 -16.42 -17.44 5.13
C LEU A 208 -16.10 -18.52 6.18
N ALA A 209 -17.06 -19.38 6.51
CA ALA A 209 -16.87 -20.41 7.54
C ALA A 209 -15.79 -21.43 7.14
N GLY A 210 -15.66 -21.73 5.84
CA GLY A 210 -14.64 -22.65 5.29
C GLY A 210 -13.28 -22.00 5.05
N VAL A 211 -13.16 -20.68 5.17
CA VAL A 211 -11.89 -19.96 4.94
C VAL A 211 -11.08 -19.96 6.23
N GLY A 212 -9.83 -20.44 6.17
CA GLY A 212 -8.90 -20.36 7.29
C GLY A 212 -8.68 -18.89 7.69
N GLN A 213 -8.71 -18.56 8.97
CA GLN A 213 -8.48 -17.18 9.43
C GLN A 213 -7.44 -17.10 10.53
N GLN A 214 -6.70 -15.99 10.53
CA GLN A 214 -5.87 -15.52 11.64
C GLN A 214 -6.32 -14.11 12.04
N LYS A 215 -6.84 -13.97 13.26
CA LYS A 215 -7.24 -12.67 13.80
C LYS A 215 -6.03 -11.89 14.28
N CYS A 216 -6.01 -10.60 13.98
CA CYS A 216 -4.92 -9.71 14.31
C CYS A 216 -4.75 -9.57 15.84
N LEU A 217 -3.66 -10.13 16.38
CA LEU A 217 -3.36 -10.03 17.82
C LEU A 217 -3.04 -8.60 18.25
N ALA A 218 -2.57 -7.72 17.35
CA ALA A 218 -2.35 -6.31 17.68
C ALA A 218 -3.68 -5.60 18.01
N HIS A 219 -4.77 -5.94 17.33
CA HIS A 219 -6.11 -5.46 17.68
C HIS A 219 -6.60 -6.03 19.02
N VAL A 220 -6.35 -7.32 19.27
CA VAL A 220 -6.71 -7.94 20.56
C VAL A 220 -5.95 -7.30 21.72
N LEU A 221 -4.66 -7.03 21.55
CA LEU A 221 -3.82 -6.31 22.50
C LEU A 221 -4.39 -4.92 22.81
N ARG A 222 -4.70 -4.12 21.78
CA ARG A 222 -5.32 -2.79 21.95
C ARG A 222 -6.63 -2.88 22.74
N ASN A 223 -7.51 -3.82 22.37
CA ASN A 223 -8.77 -4.03 23.07
C ASN A 223 -8.56 -4.41 24.55
N ALA A 224 -7.56 -5.25 24.84
CA ALA A 224 -7.21 -5.65 26.20
C ALA A 224 -6.68 -4.47 27.04
N GLN A 225 -5.85 -3.61 26.43
CA GLN A 225 -5.34 -2.38 27.06
C GLN A 225 -6.48 -1.41 27.37
N THR A 226 -7.34 -1.11 26.38
CA THR A 226 -8.53 -0.26 26.58
C THR A 226 -9.45 -0.82 27.66
N ALA A 227 -9.67 -2.14 27.68
CA ALA A 227 -10.52 -2.75 28.70
C ALA A 227 -9.90 -2.68 30.12
N SER A 228 -8.57 -2.77 30.21
CA SER A 228 -7.81 -2.54 31.44
C SER A 228 -7.94 -1.09 31.93
N GLU A 229 -7.74 -0.11 31.04
CA GLU A 229 -7.89 1.32 31.33
C GLU A 229 -9.30 1.65 31.81
N GLN A 230 -10.32 1.17 31.09
CA GLN A 230 -11.73 1.36 31.46
C GLN A 230 -12.12 0.71 32.80
N ALA A 231 -11.33 -0.26 33.28
CA ALA A 231 -11.52 -0.91 34.57
C ALA A 231 -10.70 -0.27 35.70
N GLN A 232 -9.86 0.74 35.40
CA GLN A 232 -9.08 1.44 36.41
C GLN A 232 -10.01 2.17 37.41
N GLY A 233 -9.69 2.06 38.71
CA GLY A 233 -10.50 2.62 39.79
C GLY A 233 -11.82 1.89 40.09
N LYS A 234 -12.21 0.90 39.28
CA LYS A 234 -13.41 0.09 39.51
C LYS A 234 -13.11 -1.10 40.41
N ARG A 235 -14.06 -1.45 41.28
CA ARG A 235 -13.94 -2.65 42.15
C ARG A 235 -13.88 -3.93 41.31
N GLY A 236 -13.04 -4.88 41.72
CA GLY A 236 -12.91 -6.20 41.11
C GLY A 236 -11.65 -6.39 40.26
N ARG A 237 -11.54 -7.54 39.58
CA ARG A 237 -10.32 -7.97 38.86
C ARG A 237 -10.34 -7.63 37.37
N GLY A 238 -11.13 -6.64 36.96
CA GLY A 238 -11.30 -6.26 35.56
C GLY A 238 -10.03 -5.68 34.94
N ARG A 239 -9.31 -4.84 35.68
CA ARG A 239 -8.02 -4.26 35.25
C ARG A 239 -6.97 -5.36 35.06
N GLU A 240 -6.81 -6.22 36.06
CA GLU A 240 -5.88 -7.34 36.04
C GLU A 240 -6.16 -8.30 34.88
N TYR A 241 -7.44 -8.55 34.56
CA TYR A 241 -7.81 -9.36 33.40
C TYR A 241 -7.29 -8.76 32.09
N GLY A 242 -7.54 -7.46 31.85
CA GLY A 242 -7.06 -6.78 30.64
C GLY A 242 -5.53 -6.76 30.57
N GLN A 243 -4.84 -6.52 31.69
CA GLN A 243 -3.38 -6.57 31.77
C GLN A 243 -2.80 -7.94 31.40
N ARG A 244 -3.31 -9.02 32.02
CA ARG A 244 -2.87 -10.39 31.74
C ARG A 244 -3.14 -10.81 30.30
N LEU A 245 -4.30 -10.42 29.75
CA LEU A 245 -4.61 -10.68 28.34
C LEU A 245 -3.65 -9.93 27.40
N ALA A 246 -3.34 -8.67 27.71
CA ALA A 246 -2.36 -7.88 26.97
C ALA A 246 -0.93 -8.47 27.08
N GLU A 247 -0.53 -9.00 28.24
CA GLU A 247 0.75 -9.70 28.44
C GLU A 247 0.85 -10.94 27.58
N VAL A 248 -0.17 -11.81 27.58
CA VAL A 248 -0.20 -13.01 26.74
C VAL A 248 -0.14 -12.66 25.25
N CYS A 249 -0.91 -11.66 24.79
CA CYS A 249 -0.86 -11.22 23.39
C CYS A 249 0.53 -10.69 23.00
N ARG A 250 1.19 -9.93 23.88
CA ARG A 250 2.56 -9.45 23.66
C ARG A 250 3.55 -10.61 23.59
N ALA A 251 3.46 -11.55 24.51
CA ALA A 251 4.34 -12.73 24.54
C ALA A 251 4.17 -13.59 23.29
N LEU A 252 2.94 -13.82 22.85
CA LEU A 252 2.62 -14.56 21.61
C LEU A 252 3.25 -13.90 20.36
N MET A 253 3.08 -12.58 20.21
CA MET A 253 3.69 -11.85 19.09
C MET A 253 5.22 -11.82 19.18
N ALA A 254 5.78 -11.70 20.39
CA ALA A 254 7.22 -11.71 20.62
C ALA A 254 7.84 -13.08 20.30
N LEU A 255 7.17 -14.18 20.68
CA LEU A 255 7.58 -15.55 20.36
C LEU A 255 7.66 -15.76 18.84
N HIS A 256 6.62 -15.37 18.11
CA HIS A 256 6.64 -15.44 16.64
C HIS A 256 7.77 -14.60 16.04
N ALA A 257 7.96 -13.36 16.50
CA ALA A 257 9.04 -12.51 16.01
C ALA A 257 10.44 -13.04 16.37
N HIS A 258 10.59 -13.76 17.48
CA HIS A 258 11.83 -14.42 17.88
C HIS A 258 12.13 -15.60 16.95
N HIS A 259 11.15 -16.47 16.71
CA HIS A 259 11.28 -17.60 15.78
C HIS A 259 11.59 -17.15 14.34
N ARG A 260 10.87 -16.14 13.81
CA ARG A 260 11.12 -15.59 12.46
C ARG A 260 12.52 -15.00 12.27
N ARG A 261 13.22 -14.66 13.36
CA ARG A 261 14.60 -14.16 13.36
C ARG A 261 15.63 -15.27 13.62
N GLY A 262 15.21 -16.53 13.65
CA GLY A 262 16.08 -17.67 13.94
C GLY A 262 16.48 -17.78 15.42
N GLY A 263 15.72 -17.15 16.31
CA GLY A 263 16.04 -17.11 17.75
C GLY A 263 15.70 -18.39 18.51
N CYS A 264 14.80 -19.22 17.98
CA CYS A 264 14.46 -20.52 18.53
C CYS A 264 14.09 -21.49 17.40
N ASP A 265 14.29 -22.79 17.63
CA ASP A 265 13.91 -23.82 16.66
C ASP A 265 12.39 -24.08 16.67
N ARG A 266 11.95 -25.04 15.85
CA ARG A 266 10.52 -25.36 15.70
C ARG A 266 9.93 -26.05 16.94
N ASP A 267 10.72 -26.85 17.65
CA ASP A 267 10.28 -27.57 18.84
C ASP A 267 10.18 -26.63 20.04
N GLU A 268 11.17 -25.76 20.23
CA GLU A 268 11.14 -24.68 21.21
C GLU A 268 9.96 -23.73 20.95
N TYR A 269 9.74 -23.35 19.70
CA TYR A 269 8.60 -22.50 19.31
C TYR A 269 7.26 -23.15 19.68
N ARG A 270 7.11 -24.45 19.39
CA ARG A 270 5.92 -25.22 19.74
C ARG A 270 5.70 -25.28 21.25
N GLN A 271 6.72 -25.67 22.02
CA GLN A 271 6.62 -25.81 23.49
C GLN A 271 6.28 -24.47 24.16
N GLN A 272 6.96 -23.39 23.77
CA GLN A 272 6.65 -22.05 24.28
C GLN A 272 5.25 -21.59 23.85
N GLY A 273 4.84 -21.93 22.62
CA GLY A 273 3.51 -21.68 22.08
C GLY A 273 2.41 -22.39 22.87
N GLU A 274 2.61 -23.66 23.22
CA GLU A 274 1.69 -24.45 24.06
C GLU A 274 1.55 -23.83 25.45
N ALA A 275 2.67 -23.44 26.08
CA ALA A 275 2.65 -22.77 27.38
C ALA A 275 1.85 -21.44 27.34
N LEU A 276 2.01 -20.64 26.28
CA LEU A 276 1.24 -19.41 26.09
C LEU A 276 -0.23 -19.68 25.75
N THR A 277 -0.52 -20.75 25.03
CA THR A 277 -1.88 -21.22 24.72
C THR A 277 -2.62 -21.54 26.02
N LEU A 278 -2.01 -22.31 26.92
CA LEU A 278 -2.60 -22.63 28.23
C LEU A 278 -2.91 -21.37 29.06
N ARG A 279 -2.02 -20.36 29.03
CA ARG A 279 -2.26 -19.07 29.69
C ARG A 279 -3.46 -18.33 29.09
N LEU A 280 -3.60 -18.35 27.77
CA LEU A 280 -4.75 -17.76 27.10
C LEU A 280 -6.03 -18.53 27.46
N ASP A 281 -5.99 -19.86 27.45
CA ASP A 281 -7.12 -20.72 27.82
C ASP A 281 -7.63 -20.44 29.23
N LEU A 282 -6.74 -20.27 30.21
CA LEU A 282 -7.12 -19.91 31.57
C LEU A 282 -7.82 -18.54 31.64
N LEU A 283 -7.46 -17.60 30.76
CA LEU A 283 -8.12 -16.29 30.69
C LEU A 283 -9.47 -16.36 29.98
N LEU A 284 -9.62 -17.22 28.98
CA LEU A 284 -10.84 -17.32 28.17
C LEU A 284 -11.88 -18.27 28.79
N ASN A 285 -11.47 -19.41 29.35
CA ASN A 285 -12.35 -20.43 29.95
C ASN A 285 -12.61 -20.20 31.46
N ARG A 286 -12.51 -18.95 31.91
CA ARG A 286 -12.80 -18.56 33.29
C ARG A 286 -14.30 -18.30 33.53
N ARG A 287 -14.66 -18.17 34.81
CA ARG A 287 -15.97 -17.67 35.24
C ARG A 287 -16.25 -16.26 34.67
N PRO A 288 -17.52 -15.92 34.38
CA PRO A 288 -17.91 -14.63 33.82
C PRO A 288 -17.31 -13.44 34.57
N LEU A 289 -16.88 -12.44 33.81
CA LEU A 289 -16.33 -11.20 34.35
C LEU A 289 -17.46 -10.24 34.72
N LYS A 290 -17.37 -9.63 35.90
CA LYS A 290 -18.39 -8.67 36.38
C LYS A 290 -18.45 -7.39 35.55
N THR A 291 -17.37 -7.03 34.86
CA THR A 291 -17.32 -5.84 34.01
C THR A 291 -17.87 -6.17 32.62
N PRO A 292 -18.99 -5.57 32.18
CA PRO A 292 -19.63 -5.93 30.91
C PRO A 292 -18.72 -5.81 29.68
N GLY A 293 -17.84 -4.80 29.65
CA GLY A 293 -16.86 -4.62 28.57
C GLY A 293 -15.84 -5.76 28.50
N ASN A 294 -15.29 -6.17 29.64
CA ASN A 294 -14.35 -7.29 29.72
C ASN A 294 -15.02 -8.61 29.36
N GLU A 295 -16.26 -8.83 29.80
CA GLU A 295 -16.99 -10.07 29.48
C GLU A 295 -17.32 -10.17 28.00
N ARG A 296 -17.74 -9.06 27.37
CA ARG A 296 -17.94 -8.99 25.92
C ARG A 296 -16.66 -9.29 25.16
N LEU A 297 -15.53 -8.73 25.60
CA LEU A 297 -14.22 -9.02 25.02
C LEU A 297 -13.86 -10.51 25.19
N ARG A 298 -14.00 -11.06 26.40
CA ARG A 298 -13.74 -12.47 26.70
C ARG A 298 -14.55 -13.41 25.83
N LEU A 299 -15.87 -13.25 25.78
CA LEU A 299 -16.77 -14.09 24.98
C LEU A 299 -16.46 -13.97 23.49
N GLY A 300 -16.23 -12.75 23.01
CA GLY A 300 -15.84 -12.52 21.63
C GLY A 300 -14.51 -13.19 21.27
N LEU A 301 -13.53 -13.22 22.18
CA LEU A 301 -12.25 -13.90 21.94
C LEU A 301 -12.37 -15.41 22.08
N LEU A 302 -13.14 -15.90 23.05
CA LEU A 302 -13.41 -17.32 23.24
C LEU A 302 -14.04 -17.95 21.99
N GLY A 303 -15.00 -17.27 21.36
CA GLY A 303 -15.59 -17.74 20.10
C GLY A 303 -14.56 -17.89 18.98
N GLN A 304 -13.69 -16.88 18.81
CA GLN A 304 -12.63 -16.91 17.79
C GLN A 304 -11.55 -17.95 18.12
N HIS A 305 -11.23 -18.13 19.41
CA HIS A 305 -10.25 -19.10 19.87
C HIS A 305 -10.72 -20.54 19.63
N ARG A 306 -11.99 -20.85 19.93
CA ARG A 306 -12.59 -22.17 19.68
C ARG A 306 -12.62 -22.54 18.20
N GLN A 307 -12.68 -21.56 17.31
CA GLN A 307 -12.61 -21.75 15.87
C GLN A 307 -11.17 -21.82 15.34
N GLY A 308 -10.16 -21.82 16.21
CA GLY A 308 -8.75 -21.87 15.84
C GLY A 308 -8.25 -20.60 15.15
N ARG A 309 -8.93 -19.46 15.32
CA ARG A 309 -8.62 -18.22 14.57
C ARG A 309 -7.67 -17.26 15.29
N LEU A 310 -7.37 -17.48 16.58
CA LEU A 310 -6.45 -16.58 17.32
C LEU A 310 -4.99 -17.01 17.26
N LEU A 311 -4.73 -18.32 17.18
CA LEU A 311 -3.39 -18.90 17.39
C LEU A 311 -2.90 -19.73 16.20
N ARG A 312 -3.46 -19.53 15.00
CA ARG A 312 -3.10 -20.32 13.81
C ARG A 312 -1.62 -20.23 13.48
N PHE A 313 -1.01 -19.06 13.71
CA PHE A 313 0.43 -18.82 13.53
C PHE A 313 1.35 -19.68 14.42
N LEU A 314 0.83 -20.34 15.47
CA LEU A 314 1.59 -21.31 16.26
C LEU A 314 1.68 -22.67 15.58
N VAL A 315 0.66 -23.02 14.77
CA VAL A 315 0.63 -24.26 13.98
C VAL A 315 1.40 -24.07 12.67
N ASP A 316 1.21 -22.93 12.03
CA ASP A 316 1.88 -22.53 10.79
C ASP A 316 2.65 -21.21 11.01
N PRO A 317 3.97 -21.28 11.26
CA PRO A 317 4.80 -20.10 11.52
C PRO A 317 5.03 -19.17 10.32
N ASP A 318 4.58 -19.53 9.11
CA ASP A 318 4.60 -18.62 7.97
C ASP A 318 3.44 -17.64 7.99
N ILE A 319 2.34 -17.99 8.67
CA ILE A 319 1.22 -17.08 8.89
C ILE A 319 1.59 -16.04 9.97
N PRO A 320 1.47 -14.74 9.69
CA PRO A 320 1.77 -13.72 10.69
C PRO A 320 0.64 -13.56 11.73
N PRO A 321 0.96 -13.30 13.02
CA PRO A 321 -0.04 -13.11 14.07
C PRO A 321 -0.82 -11.78 13.97
N THR A 322 -0.44 -10.89 13.05
CA THR A 322 -0.98 -9.51 12.95
C THR A 322 -1.32 -9.15 11.52
N ASN A 323 -2.34 -8.30 11.35
CA ASN A 323 -2.73 -7.75 10.06
C ASN A 323 -1.94 -6.48 9.67
N ASN A 324 -0.76 -6.27 10.26
CA ASN A 324 0.01 -5.04 10.08
C ASN A 324 0.41 -4.79 8.62
N ALA A 325 0.47 -5.82 7.79
CA ALA A 325 0.83 -5.68 6.37
C ALA A 325 -0.27 -4.93 5.59
N ALA A 326 -1.53 -5.35 5.68
CA ALA A 326 -2.64 -4.61 5.05
C ALA A 326 -2.78 -3.20 5.65
N GLU A 327 -2.71 -3.06 6.98
CA GLU A 327 -2.76 -1.75 7.64
C GLU A 327 -1.68 -0.79 7.12
N ARG A 328 -0.44 -1.28 6.90
CA ARG A 328 0.65 -0.48 6.33
C ARG A 328 0.37 -0.07 4.89
N SER A 329 -0.05 -0.99 4.04
CA SER A 329 -0.39 -0.71 2.64
C SER A 329 -1.51 0.33 2.53
N LEU A 330 -2.52 0.23 3.38
CA LEU A 330 -3.64 1.17 3.47
C LEU A 330 -3.24 2.59 3.86
N ARG A 331 -2.15 2.79 4.61
CA ARG A 331 -1.76 4.14 5.08
C ARG A 331 -1.61 5.13 3.94
N SER A 332 -1.07 4.68 2.81
CA SER A 332 -0.88 5.53 1.64
C SER A 332 -2.23 6.01 1.06
N VAL A 333 -3.25 5.15 1.05
CA VAL A 333 -4.63 5.48 0.66
C VAL A 333 -5.26 6.41 1.70
N VAL A 334 -5.08 6.14 3.00
CA VAL A 334 -5.58 6.99 4.08
C VAL A 334 -4.98 8.41 4.00
N ILE A 335 -3.70 8.53 3.66
CA ILE A 335 -3.04 9.81 3.43
C ILE A 335 -3.61 10.48 2.18
N ALA A 336 -3.73 9.75 1.07
CA ALA A 336 -4.32 10.25 -0.16
C ALA A 336 -5.73 10.83 0.09
N ARG A 337 -6.57 10.15 0.89
CA ARG A 337 -7.89 10.65 1.34
C ARG A 337 -7.82 11.96 2.11
N LYS A 338 -6.76 12.20 2.90
CA LYS A 338 -6.59 13.44 3.68
C LYS A 338 -6.09 14.60 2.83
N VAL A 339 -5.19 14.33 1.89
CA VAL A 339 -4.56 15.39 1.06
C VAL A 339 -5.29 15.65 -0.25
N SER A 340 -6.24 14.79 -0.62
CA SER A 340 -7.13 14.91 -1.77
C SER A 340 -8.59 14.76 -1.36
N GLN A 341 -9.52 15.27 -2.17
CA GLN A 341 -10.96 15.12 -1.93
C GLN A 341 -11.48 13.74 -2.42
N CYS A 342 -10.68 12.68 -2.28
CA CYS A 342 -10.98 11.34 -2.79
C CYS A 342 -11.30 11.33 -4.30
N SER A 343 -12.25 10.50 -4.74
CA SER A 343 -12.62 10.32 -6.15
C SER A 343 -13.91 11.07 -6.46
N LYS A 344 -14.00 11.71 -7.62
CA LYS A 344 -15.24 12.38 -8.07
C LYS A 344 -16.33 11.41 -8.54
N ASN A 345 -15.96 10.21 -8.98
CA ASN A 345 -16.88 9.19 -9.46
C ASN A 345 -16.24 7.79 -9.37
N ALA A 346 -17.02 6.74 -9.68
CA ALA A 346 -16.57 5.35 -9.64
C ALA A 346 -15.41 5.07 -10.61
N LEU A 347 -15.47 5.61 -11.83
CA LEU A 347 -14.40 5.46 -12.83
C LEU A 347 -13.05 6.01 -12.30
N GLY A 348 -13.08 7.18 -11.66
CA GLY A 348 -11.88 7.78 -11.06
C GLY A 348 -11.36 6.98 -9.87
N ALA A 349 -12.25 6.38 -9.06
CA ALA A 349 -11.84 5.50 -7.97
C ALA A 349 -11.19 4.22 -8.51
N GLN A 350 -11.81 3.56 -9.49
CA GLN A 350 -11.27 2.37 -10.13
C GLN A 350 -9.93 2.65 -10.81
N THR A 351 -9.83 3.75 -11.58
CA THR A 351 -8.57 4.20 -12.19
C THR A 351 -7.48 4.35 -11.14
N TYR A 352 -7.79 5.01 -10.02
CA TYR A 352 -6.84 5.20 -8.94
C TYR A 352 -6.39 3.87 -8.33
N MET A 353 -7.33 2.98 -8.02
CA MET A 353 -7.02 1.71 -7.36
C MET A 353 -6.24 0.76 -8.25
N ARG A 354 -6.52 0.71 -9.55
CA ARG A 354 -5.77 -0.12 -10.51
C ARG A 354 -4.30 0.32 -10.60
N ILE A 355 -4.07 1.62 -10.80
CA ILE A 355 -2.70 2.16 -10.88
C ILE A 355 -1.99 2.01 -9.54
N LYS A 356 -2.68 2.29 -8.42
CA LYS A 356 -2.12 2.14 -7.07
C LYS A 356 -1.72 0.69 -6.76
N SER A 357 -2.54 -0.29 -7.15
CA SER A 357 -2.24 -1.72 -6.97
C SER A 357 -0.99 -2.13 -7.75
N THR A 358 -0.90 -1.69 -9.02
CA THR A 358 0.26 -1.93 -9.87
C THR A 358 1.54 -1.35 -9.26
N VAL A 359 1.47 -0.09 -8.84
CA VAL A 359 2.62 0.65 -8.28
C VAL A 359 3.09 0.06 -6.94
N GLU A 360 2.17 -0.22 -6.01
CA GLU A 360 2.53 -0.79 -4.71
C GLU A 360 3.03 -2.23 -4.83
N THR A 361 2.49 -3.00 -5.77
CA THR A 361 2.99 -4.35 -6.08
C THR A 361 4.39 -4.29 -6.70
N ALA A 362 4.63 -3.39 -7.66
CA ALA A 362 5.97 -3.19 -8.24
C ALA A 362 7.00 -2.87 -7.15
N ARG A 363 6.69 -1.92 -6.24
CA ARG A 363 7.55 -1.60 -5.09
C ARG A 363 7.84 -2.80 -4.21
N LEU A 364 6.80 -3.57 -3.90
CA LEU A 364 6.91 -4.74 -3.04
C LEU A 364 7.79 -5.83 -3.66
N ARG A 365 7.78 -5.94 -4.99
CA ARG A 365 8.65 -6.82 -5.79
C ARG A 365 10.04 -6.23 -6.07
N GLY A 366 10.37 -5.06 -5.52
CA GLY A 366 11.65 -4.38 -5.77
C GLY A 366 11.85 -3.86 -7.19
N GLN A 367 10.76 -3.67 -7.95
CA GLN A 367 10.77 -3.16 -9.32
C GLN A 367 10.56 -1.64 -9.32
N ASP A 368 11.10 -0.94 -10.33
CA ASP A 368 10.79 0.47 -10.56
C ASP A 368 9.34 0.62 -11.07
N PRO A 369 8.44 1.28 -10.32
CA PRO A 369 7.06 1.48 -10.75
C PRO A 369 6.94 2.23 -12.08
N VAL A 370 7.89 3.11 -12.42
CA VAL A 370 7.88 3.84 -13.69
C VAL A 370 8.06 2.88 -14.86
N ASP A 371 9.03 1.97 -14.78
CA ASP A 371 9.29 1.02 -15.87
C ASP A 371 8.18 -0.02 -15.99
N VAL A 372 7.59 -0.48 -14.88
CA VAL A 372 6.39 -1.34 -14.88
C VAL A 372 5.21 -0.63 -15.55
N LEU A 373 4.95 0.64 -15.23
CA LEU A 373 3.86 1.38 -15.86
C LEU A 373 4.12 1.65 -17.34
N ILE A 374 5.38 1.79 -17.78
CA ILE A 374 5.73 1.90 -19.20
C ILE A 374 5.41 0.60 -19.93
N SER A 375 5.78 -0.56 -19.37
CA SER A 375 5.54 -1.86 -20.02
C SER A 375 4.05 -2.22 -20.13
N LEU A 376 3.19 -1.59 -19.31
CA LEU A 376 1.74 -1.75 -19.34
C LEU A 376 1.02 -0.71 -20.21
N ARG A 377 1.75 0.10 -20.99
CA ARG A 377 1.18 0.95 -22.04
C ARG A 377 1.06 0.19 -23.35
N ARG A 378 -0.01 0.48 -24.10
CA ARG A 378 -0.13 0.09 -25.51
C ARG A 378 0.76 0.96 -26.39
#